data_AF-A0AAV7XTD5-F1
#
_entry.id   AF-A0AAV7XTD5-F1
#
_cell.length_a   1.000
_cell.length_b   1.000
_cell.length_c   1.000
_cell.angle_alpha   90.00
_cell.angle_beta   90.00
_cell.angle_gamma   90.00
#
_symmetry.space_group_name_H-M   'P 1'
#
loop_
_entity.id
_entity.type
_entity.pdbx_description
1 polymer ?
#
loop_
_entity_poly.entity_id
_entity_poly.type
_entity_poly.pdbx_seq_one_letter_code
_entity_poly.pdbx_strand_id
1 'polypeptide(L)'
;MDNLRSFLDLHCKKKTPIPPGEAWERLTRKIDRLKEQRCLKSAALKAKNKNAGSIAEKKNVDSVVKSCIQTFHLASHKCLPSLALIPTNMIASCDAAIQDLKQFVSENLLNKVTFVRDLFNIEVPLPLELVWKLHKAEVLQISTYVFRKIQPGHENFLATPVLWLLTHSENSPQYVHIVIDTFAALLVASQSGPLNLHMSTICAGTVQKCIDDIVRWMLKSSEATKLDFRYMESSSKLQVAVGAEGMERFVLTHLLRLLNEDSTPHSTQTLLSAVKIQEKTLLKNVSVSFQKFLILIVKFLGSEVVNQLASALVKPLINWEAIFLITDATVKEMPDFHENLKGLADELIQVGLEGGRQNELSAGFLLARHCCTCDSSSFSSYCVWFSTHFGPDSITARSPVQFQSLLQLLTEIVPVESAENLRIHINKVPQAPTSCNSVLHDYTILARTRLADLNESSELASLFSDGRNYQGLDSRQGDIVKVLQHFQQTREIMKPVLEASIFRRQYYRNTFLVELLGLPGSSEESFKPEDFELNVDTQHEFIVALKAMGKIPEKLYMTYANKRLSQNIQEDVKGNNPCKEVVETKGEPLDQSKRKKSLKVRKKI
;
A
#
# COMPACT_ATOMS: atom_id res chain seq x y z
N MET A 1 -20.13 -34.16 -9.43
CA MET A 1 -19.52 -35.52 -9.46
C MET A 1 -20.45 -36.56 -8.85
N ASP A 2 -21.17 -36.24 -7.77
CA ASP A 2 -22.03 -37.20 -7.07
C ASP A 2 -23.27 -37.65 -7.86
N ASN A 3 -23.82 -36.80 -8.74
CA ASN A 3 -24.89 -37.21 -9.66
C ASN A 3 -24.43 -38.21 -10.72
N LEU A 4 -23.14 -38.20 -11.10
CA LEU A 4 -22.56 -39.17 -12.04
C LEU A 4 -22.29 -40.50 -11.33
N ARG A 5 -21.86 -40.45 -10.07
CA ARG A 5 -21.66 -41.62 -9.20
C ARG A 5 -22.98 -42.34 -8.91
N SER A 6 -24.03 -41.60 -8.54
CA SER A 6 -25.37 -42.15 -8.31
C SER A 6 -26.00 -42.76 -9.57
N PHE A 7 -25.71 -42.20 -10.75
CA PHE A 7 -26.17 -42.75 -12.03
C PHE A 7 -25.46 -44.06 -12.39
N LEU A 8 -24.15 -44.16 -12.12
CA LEU A 8 -23.37 -45.38 -12.36
C LEU A 8 -23.71 -46.49 -11.35
N ASP A 9 -23.91 -46.16 -10.08
CA ASP A 9 -24.30 -47.13 -9.05
C ASP A 9 -25.70 -47.73 -9.25
N LEU A 10 -26.63 -46.95 -9.81
CA LEU A 10 -27.98 -47.41 -10.13
C LEU A 10 -28.01 -48.38 -11.33
N HIS A 11 -27.04 -48.26 -12.24
CA HIS A 11 -27.01 -49.04 -13.48
C HIS A 11 -25.98 -50.19 -13.51
N CYS A 12 -25.05 -50.26 -12.56
CA CYS A 12 -24.07 -51.35 -12.49
C CYS A 12 -24.46 -52.53 -11.57
N LYS A 13 -25.61 -52.49 -10.88
CA LYS A 13 -26.00 -53.54 -9.90
C LYS A 13 -26.82 -54.73 -10.40
N LYS A 14 -27.01 -54.94 -11.71
CA LYS A 14 -27.63 -56.20 -12.22
C LYS A 14 -26.70 -56.94 -13.18
N LYS A 15 -26.26 -58.12 -12.72
CA LYS A 15 -25.39 -59.11 -13.37
C LYS A 15 -25.89 -59.47 -14.78
N THR A 16 -25.04 -59.24 -15.78
CA THR A 16 -24.51 -60.22 -16.76
C THR A 16 -23.43 -59.50 -17.60
N PRO A 17 -22.27 -60.11 -17.89
CA PRO A 17 -21.19 -59.42 -18.58
C PRO A 17 -21.53 -59.33 -20.07
N ILE A 18 -21.94 -58.15 -20.53
CA ILE A 18 -22.01 -57.83 -21.96
C ILE A 18 -20.61 -57.37 -22.37
N PRO A 19 -19.99 -57.91 -23.43
CA PRO A 19 -18.67 -57.48 -23.88
C PRO A 19 -18.65 -55.96 -24.13
N PRO A 20 -17.59 -55.24 -23.74
CA PRO A 20 -17.56 -53.77 -23.79
C PRO A 20 -17.79 -53.19 -25.19
N GLY A 21 -17.59 -53.97 -26.26
CA GLY A 21 -17.91 -53.57 -27.64
C GLY A 21 -19.42 -53.49 -27.95
N GLU A 22 -20.23 -54.45 -27.48
CA GLU A 22 -21.66 -54.51 -27.83
C GLU A 22 -22.51 -53.48 -27.07
N ALA A 23 -22.15 -53.18 -25.83
CA ALA A 23 -22.81 -52.15 -25.04
C ALA A 23 -22.57 -50.75 -25.62
N TRP A 24 -21.34 -50.52 -26.12
CA TRP A 24 -20.98 -49.25 -26.73
C TRP A 24 -21.63 -49.07 -28.10
N GLU A 25 -21.66 -50.10 -28.94
CA GLU A 25 -22.40 -50.05 -30.21
C GLU A 25 -23.91 -49.84 -30.02
N ARG A 26 -24.52 -50.48 -29.01
CA ARG A 26 -25.94 -50.24 -28.68
C ARG A 26 -26.19 -48.80 -28.24
N LEU A 27 -25.28 -48.21 -27.46
CA LEU A 27 -25.39 -46.82 -27.03
C LEU A 27 -25.23 -45.86 -28.21
N THR A 28 -24.24 -46.10 -29.07
CA THR A 28 -23.98 -45.29 -30.27
C THR A 28 -25.16 -45.36 -31.25
N ARG A 29 -25.69 -46.56 -31.53
CA ARG A 29 -26.90 -46.71 -32.37
C ARG A 29 -28.12 -46.03 -31.76
N LYS A 30 -28.24 -45.98 -30.43
CA LYS A 30 -29.34 -45.29 -29.74
C LYS A 30 -29.17 -43.77 -29.79
N ILE A 31 -27.95 -43.26 -29.68
CA ILE A 31 -27.60 -41.85 -29.88
C ILE A 31 -27.85 -41.44 -31.32
N ASP A 32 -27.48 -42.26 -32.30
CA ASP A 32 -27.68 -41.95 -33.72
C ASP A 32 -29.16 -42.01 -34.11
N ARG A 33 -29.94 -42.95 -33.57
CA ARG A 33 -31.42 -42.93 -33.70
C ARG A 33 -32.04 -41.69 -33.05
N LEU A 34 -31.51 -41.21 -31.92
CA LEU A 34 -31.98 -39.98 -31.28
C LEU A 34 -31.58 -38.73 -32.08
N LYS A 35 -30.42 -38.73 -32.75
CA LYS A 35 -30.00 -37.70 -33.71
C LYS A 35 -30.88 -37.71 -34.96
N GLU A 36 -31.17 -38.88 -35.53
CA GLU A 36 -32.12 -39.02 -36.66
C GLU A 36 -33.52 -38.57 -36.27
N GLN A 37 -34.03 -38.95 -35.08
CA GLN A 37 -35.32 -38.47 -34.60
C GLN A 37 -35.34 -36.96 -34.33
N ARG A 38 -34.21 -36.35 -33.91
CA ARG A 38 -34.07 -34.88 -33.83
C ARG A 38 -34.00 -34.23 -35.21
N CYS A 39 -33.30 -34.83 -36.17
CA CYS A 39 -33.23 -34.36 -37.54
C CYS A 39 -34.61 -34.41 -38.22
N LEU A 40 -35.34 -35.52 -38.07
CA LEU A 40 -36.70 -35.69 -38.57
C LEU A 40 -37.71 -34.78 -37.87
N LYS A 41 -37.58 -34.56 -36.55
CA LYS A 41 -38.39 -33.54 -35.84
C LYS A 41 -38.04 -32.12 -36.28
N SER A 42 -36.77 -31.81 -36.55
CA SER A 42 -36.35 -30.49 -37.08
C SER A 42 -36.79 -30.29 -38.54
N ALA A 43 -36.83 -31.36 -39.33
CA ALA A 43 -37.28 -31.35 -40.72
C ALA A 43 -38.81 -31.24 -40.79
N ALA A 44 -39.55 -31.91 -39.90
CA ALA A 44 -40.99 -31.76 -39.73
C ALA A 44 -41.37 -30.37 -39.19
N LEU A 45 -40.55 -29.77 -38.32
CA LEU A 45 -40.73 -28.38 -37.86
C LEU A 45 -40.41 -27.36 -38.96
N LYS A 46 -39.43 -27.64 -39.83
CA LYS A 46 -39.09 -26.82 -41.01
C LYS A 46 -40.11 -26.97 -42.14
N ALA A 47 -40.77 -28.12 -42.27
CA ALA A 47 -41.81 -28.37 -43.29
C ALA A 47 -43.15 -27.72 -42.94
N LYS A 48 -43.45 -27.47 -41.65
CA LYS A 48 -44.66 -26.76 -41.21
C LYS A 48 -44.60 -25.23 -41.33
N ASN A 49 -43.45 -24.67 -41.73
CA ASN A 49 -43.22 -23.21 -41.79
C ASN A 49 -43.05 -22.66 -43.22
N LYS A 50 -43.60 -23.35 -44.22
CA LYS A 50 -43.77 -22.80 -45.58
C LYS A 50 -45.21 -22.35 -45.77
N ASN A 51 -45.50 -21.13 -45.34
CA ASN A 51 -46.56 -20.31 -45.92
C ASN A 51 -45.95 -18.95 -46.26
N ALA A 52 -46.30 -18.42 -47.43
CA ALA A 52 -45.64 -17.32 -48.13
C ALA A 52 -45.57 -15.98 -47.35
N GLY A 53 -46.20 -15.85 -46.19
CA GLY A 53 -46.01 -14.72 -45.25
C GLY A 53 -44.64 -14.68 -44.57
N SER A 54 -43.98 -15.83 -44.36
CA SER A 54 -42.70 -15.91 -43.62
C SER A 54 -41.48 -15.35 -44.37
N ILE A 55 -41.52 -15.29 -45.71
CA ILE A 55 -40.37 -14.87 -46.52
C ILE A 55 -40.28 -13.34 -46.61
N ALA A 56 -41.42 -12.64 -46.64
CA ALA A 56 -41.47 -11.18 -46.64
C ALA A 56 -41.09 -10.60 -45.27
N GLU A 57 -41.61 -11.18 -44.17
CA GLU A 57 -41.22 -10.82 -42.81
C GLU A 57 -39.74 -11.08 -42.54
N LYS A 58 -39.19 -12.23 -42.97
CA LYS A 58 -37.74 -12.50 -42.84
C LYS A 58 -36.87 -11.54 -43.65
N LYS A 59 -37.26 -11.18 -44.88
CA LYS A 59 -36.53 -10.18 -45.68
C LYS A 59 -36.55 -8.79 -45.03
N ASN A 60 -37.65 -8.44 -44.36
CA ASN A 60 -37.76 -7.19 -43.60
C ASN A 60 -36.81 -7.22 -42.38
N VAL A 61 -36.82 -8.31 -41.60
CA VAL A 61 -35.91 -8.48 -40.44
C VAL A 61 -34.43 -8.41 -40.85
N ASP A 62 -34.01 -9.11 -41.91
CA ASP A 62 -32.62 -9.06 -42.38
C ASP A 62 -32.18 -7.65 -42.83
N SER A 63 -33.10 -6.87 -43.41
CA SER A 63 -32.85 -5.47 -43.80
C SER A 63 -32.69 -4.57 -42.58
N VAL A 64 -33.56 -4.71 -41.57
CA VAL A 64 -33.47 -3.95 -40.32
C VAL A 64 -32.18 -4.31 -39.58
N VAL A 65 -31.84 -5.60 -39.47
CA VAL A 65 -30.60 -6.05 -38.83
C VAL A 65 -29.36 -5.46 -39.51
N LYS A 66 -29.32 -5.41 -40.85
CA LYS A 66 -28.22 -4.73 -41.59
C LYS A 66 -28.16 -3.23 -41.30
N SER A 67 -29.31 -2.57 -41.21
CA SER A 67 -29.39 -1.15 -40.83
C SER A 67 -28.88 -0.91 -39.41
N CYS A 68 -29.24 -1.76 -38.44
CA CYS A 68 -28.72 -1.69 -37.08
C CYS A 68 -27.20 -1.83 -37.05
N ILE A 69 -26.66 -2.82 -37.78
CA ILE A 69 -25.21 -3.04 -37.92
C ILE A 69 -24.53 -1.80 -38.50
N GLN A 70 -25.06 -1.20 -39.57
CA GLN A 70 -24.53 0.05 -40.15
C GLN A 70 -24.52 1.20 -39.15
N THR A 71 -25.57 1.37 -38.35
CA THR A 71 -25.64 2.38 -37.29
C THR A 71 -24.52 2.20 -36.25
N PHE A 72 -24.27 0.97 -35.82
CA PHE A 72 -23.19 0.65 -34.88
C PHE A 72 -21.81 0.94 -35.47
N HIS A 73 -21.62 0.70 -36.76
CA HIS A 73 -20.38 1.03 -37.45
C HIS A 73 -20.14 2.53 -37.55
N LEU A 74 -21.18 3.30 -37.93
CA LEU A 74 -21.10 4.75 -37.96
C LEU A 74 -20.77 5.32 -36.58
N ALA A 75 -21.33 4.75 -35.50
CA ALA A 75 -21.00 5.15 -34.13
C ALA A 75 -19.54 4.86 -33.79
N SER A 76 -18.99 3.73 -34.24
CA SER A 76 -17.61 3.33 -33.98
C SER A 76 -16.60 4.24 -34.69
N HIS A 77 -16.84 4.59 -35.95
CA HIS A 77 -15.96 5.49 -36.71
C HIS A 77 -15.99 6.94 -36.20
N LYS A 78 -17.12 7.37 -35.62
CA LYS A 78 -17.26 8.71 -35.04
C LYS A 78 -16.72 8.81 -33.60
N CYS A 79 -16.31 7.69 -33.01
CA CYS A 79 -15.79 7.63 -31.66
C CYS A 79 -14.27 7.81 -31.69
N LEU A 80 -13.75 8.96 -31.23
CA LEU A 80 -12.33 9.21 -31.02
C LEU A 80 -12.13 9.98 -29.69
N PRO A 81 -11.07 9.72 -28.89
CA PRO A 81 -10.04 8.67 -29.01
C PRO A 81 -10.21 7.48 -28.02
N SER A 82 -11.11 7.54 -27.02
CA SER A 82 -11.14 6.56 -25.92
C SER A 82 -11.91 5.26 -26.21
N LEU A 83 -12.77 5.23 -27.24
CA LEU A 83 -13.68 4.11 -27.55
C LEU A 83 -14.56 3.68 -26.34
N ALA A 84 -14.76 4.56 -25.36
CA ALA A 84 -15.51 4.25 -24.16
C ALA A 84 -17.02 4.42 -24.35
N LEU A 85 -17.44 5.53 -24.96
CA LEU A 85 -18.83 5.96 -25.04
C LEU A 85 -19.34 6.09 -26.48
N ILE A 86 -20.65 5.96 -26.65
CA ILE A 86 -21.33 6.26 -27.91
C ILE A 86 -21.30 7.78 -28.13
N PRO A 87 -20.96 8.27 -29.34
CA PRO A 87 -21.04 9.70 -29.66
C PRO A 87 -22.44 10.26 -29.37
N THR A 88 -22.52 11.44 -28.75
CA THR A 88 -23.78 12.05 -28.28
C THR A 88 -24.85 12.17 -29.36
N ASN A 89 -24.45 12.49 -30.60
CA ASN A 89 -25.32 12.59 -31.76
C ASN A 89 -25.82 11.23 -32.31
N MET A 90 -25.28 10.11 -31.84
CA MET A 90 -25.62 8.76 -32.28
C MET A 90 -26.38 7.94 -31.22
N ILE A 91 -26.51 8.45 -29.98
CA ILE A 91 -27.13 7.73 -28.86
C ILE A 91 -28.55 7.28 -29.20
N ALA A 92 -29.41 8.19 -29.65
CA ALA A 92 -30.81 7.88 -29.97
C ALA A 92 -30.93 6.82 -31.09
N SER A 93 -30.12 6.92 -32.13
CA SER A 93 -30.11 5.96 -33.24
C SER A 93 -29.61 4.59 -32.79
N CYS A 94 -28.58 4.54 -31.94
CA CYS A 94 -28.09 3.28 -31.38
C CYS A 94 -29.12 2.63 -30.44
N ASP A 95 -29.76 3.43 -29.58
CA ASP A 95 -30.78 2.93 -28.64
C ASP A 95 -32.00 2.38 -29.38
N ALA A 96 -32.47 3.06 -30.45
CA ALA A 96 -33.52 2.55 -31.33
C ALA A 96 -33.11 1.21 -31.99
N ALA A 97 -31.91 1.15 -32.56
CA ALA A 97 -31.40 -0.09 -33.17
C ALA A 97 -31.26 -1.24 -32.15
N ILE A 98 -30.88 -0.96 -30.91
CA ILE A 98 -30.83 -1.96 -29.83
C ILE A 98 -32.24 -2.41 -29.44
N GLN A 99 -33.23 -1.52 -29.40
CA GLN A 99 -34.62 -1.88 -29.12
C GLN A 99 -35.19 -2.81 -30.20
N ASP A 100 -34.96 -2.51 -31.47
CA ASP A 100 -35.37 -3.38 -32.59
C ASP A 100 -34.74 -4.77 -32.46
N LEU A 101 -33.43 -4.84 -32.20
CA LEU A 101 -32.73 -6.11 -32.01
C LEU A 101 -33.23 -6.87 -30.77
N LYS A 102 -33.54 -6.17 -29.68
CA LYS A 102 -34.10 -6.76 -28.46
C LYS A 102 -35.48 -7.36 -28.72
N GLN A 103 -36.31 -6.68 -29.50
CA GLN A 103 -37.60 -7.21 -29.94
C GLN A 103 -37.41 -8.49 -30.76
N PHE A 104 -36.51 -8.49 -31.75
CA PHE A 104 -36.21 -9.68 -32.55
C PHE A 104 -35.63 -10.84 -31.73
N VAL A 105 -34.88 -10.56 -30.66
CA VAL A 105 -34.44 -11.60 -29.72
C VAL A 105 -35.64 -12.18 -28.97
N SER A 106 -36.54 -11.34 -28.45
CA SER A 106 -37.72 -11.80 -27.70
C SER A 106 -38.69 -12.63 -28.55
N GLU A 107 -38.79 -12.32 -29.84
CA GLU A 107 -39.62 -13.03 -30.82
C GLU A 107 -38.90 -14.23 -31.47
N ASN A 108 -37.66 -14.52 -31.08
CA ASN A 108 -36.78 -15.55 -31.68
C ASN A 108 -36.58 -15.40 -33.21
N LEU A 109 -36.64 -14.16 -33.72
CA LEU A 109 -36.46 -13.83 -35.13
C LEU A 109 -34.99 -13.55 -35.49
N LEU A 110 -34.17 -13.18 -34.50
CA LEU A 110 -32.75 -12.88 -34.72
C LEU A 110 -31.88 -14.14 -34.82
N ASN A 111 -31.25 -14.36 -35.97
CA ASN A 111 -30.16 -15.33 -36.08
C ASN A 111 -28.86 -14.73 -35.50
N LYS A 112 -28.59 -15.04 -34.22
CA LYS A 112 -27.42 -14.53 -33.49
C LYS A 112 -26.09 -14.88 -34.17
N VAL A 113 -25.99 -16.03 -34.85
CA VAL A 113 -24.74 -16.46 -35.50
C VAL A 113 -24.43 -15.59 -36.72
N THR A 114 -25.44 -15.33 -37.56
CA THR A 114 -25.24 -14.45 -38.74
C THR A 114 -25.05 -13.01 -38.32
N PHE A 115 -25.78 -12.53 -37.31
CA PHE A 115 -25.58 -11.20 -36.75
C PHE A 115 -24.13 -11.02 -36.25
N VAL A 116 -23.63 -11.94 -35.43
CA VAL A 116 -22.25 -11.90 -34.92
C VAL A 116 -21.24 -12.03 -36.04
N ARG A 117 -21.47 -12.82 -37.09
CA ARG A 117 -20.56 -12.84 -38.23
C ARG A 117 -20.51 -11.47 -38.92
N ASP A 118 -21.67 -10.91 -39.22
CA ASP A 118 -21.79 -9.70 -40.04
C ASP A 118 -21.31 -8.45 -39.28
N LEU A 119 -21.55 -8.38 -37.97
CA LEU A 119 -21.05 -7.30 -37.09
C LEU A 119 -19.51 -7.27 -36.99
N PHE A 120 -18.84 -8.41 -37.16
CA PHE A 120 -17.39 -8.54 -36.95
C PHE A 120 -16.57 -8.44 -38.23
N ASN A 121 -17.20 -8.30 -39.39
CA ASN A 121 -16.54 -8.03 -40.68
C ASN A 121 -15.82 -6.65 -40.74
N ILE A 122 -15.68 -5.96 -39.62
CA ILE A 122 -15.24 -4.55 -39.53
C ILE A 122 -13.96 -4.46 -38.73
N GLU A 123 -13.03 -3.63 -39.19
CA GLU A 123 -11.72 -3.43 -38.56
C GLU A 123 -11.82 -2.67 -37.23
N VAL A 124 -12.66 -1.63 -37.16
CA VAL A 124 -12.77 -0.78 -35.96
C VAL A 124 -13.57 -1.47 -34.84
N PRO A 125 -13.08 -1.46 -33.59
CA PRO A 125 -13.83 -1.95 -32.43
C PRO A 125 -15.01 -1.05 -32.10
N LEU A 126 -16.11 -1.65 -31.64
CA LEU A 126 -17.27 -0.96 -31.10
C LEU A 126 -16.95 -0.26 -29.77
N PRO A 127 -17.56 0.90 -29.48
CA PRO A 127 -17.45 1.54 -28.18
C PRO A 127 -17.90 0.62 -27.04
N LEU A 128 -17.22 0.65 -25.89
CA LEU A 128 -17.53 -0.24 -24.76
C LEU A 128 -18.97 -0.07 -24.26
N GLU A 129 -19.49 1.16 -24.19
CA GLU A 129 -20.89 1.42 -23.86
C GLU A 129 -21.87 0.68 -24.79
N LEU A 130 -21.58 0.64 -26.10
CA LEU A 130 -22.42 -0.04 -27.08
C LEU A 130 -22.39 -1.57 -26.88
N VAL A 131 -21.20 -2.12 -26.66
CA VAL A 131 -21.04 -3.56 -26.35
C VAL A 131 -21.79 -3.92 -25.06
N TRP A 132 -21.70 -3.07 -24.04
CA TRP A 132 -22.43 -3.23 -22.78
C TRP A 132 -23.95 -3.16 -22.98
N LYS A 133 -24.48 -2.20 -23.74
CA LYS A 133 -25.92 -2.12 -24.04
C LYS A 133 -26.42 -3.35 -24.81
N LEU A 134 -25.66 -3.85 -25.79
CA LEU A 134 -25.98 -5.09 -26.50
C LEU A 134 -25.95 -6.32 -25.59
N HIS A 135 -25.06 -6.35 -24.61
CA HIS A 135 -25.01 -7.38 -23.58
C HIS A 135 -26.23 -7.36 -22.67
N LYS A 136 -26.64 -6.16 -22.21
CA LYS A 136 -27.87 -5.98 -21.42
C LYS A 136 -29.14 -6.33 -22.18
N ALA A 137 -29.13 -6.18 -23.50
CA ALA A 137 -30.24 -6.57 -24.38
C ALA A 137 -30.23 -8.06 -24.77
N GLU A 138 -29.29 -8.86 -24.26
CA GLU A 138 -29.11 -10.28 -24.60
C GLU A 138 -28.86 -10.56 -26.09
N VAL A 139 -28.45 -9.53 -26.84
CA VAL A 139 -28.15 -9.61 -28.28
C VAL A 139 -26.74 -10.18 -28.51
N LEU A 140 -25.75 -9.64 -27.79
CA LEU A 140 -24.33 -10.03 -27.90
C LEU A 140 -23.67 -10.04 -26.51
N GLN A 141 -23.03 -11.15 -26.13
CA GLN A 141 -22.28 -11.20 -24.88
C GLN A 141 -20.91 -10.54 -25.00
N ILE A 142 -20.48 -9.81 -23.96
CA ILE A 142 -19.15 -9.17 -23.87
C ILE A 142 -18.04 -10.20 -24.08
N SER A 143 -18.14 -11.37 -23.45
CA SER A 143 -17.18 -12.48 -23.60
C SER A 143 -17.07 -12.98 -25.04
N THR A 144 -18.21 -13.12 -25.74
CA THR A 144 -18.25 -13.49 -27.16
C THR A 144 -17.63 -12.40 -28.03
N TYR A 145 -17.86 -11.14 -27.69
CA TYR A 145 -17.26 -10.01 -28.39
C TYR A 145 -15.74 -9.98 -28.27
N VAL A 146 -15.24 -10.10 -27.05
CA VAL A 146 -13.80 -10.18 -26.78
C VAL A 146 -13.15 -11.37 -27.46
N PHE A 147 -13.76 -12.55 -27.36
CA PHE A 147 -13.29 -13.76 -28.02
C PHE A 147 -13.15 -13.62 -29.55
N ARG A 148 -14.08 -12.90 -30.19
CA ARG A 148 -14.11 -12.75 -31.65
C ARG A 148 -13.28 -11.57 -32.17
N LYS A 149 -13.05 -10.53 -31.36
CA LYS A 149 -12.24 -9.36 -31.75
C LYS A 149 -10.76 -9.48 -31.42
N ILE A 150 -10.36 -10.29 -30.43
CA ILE A 150 -8.95 -10.51 -30.14
C ILE A 150 -8.33 -11.39 -31.22
N GLN A 151 -7.82 -10.75 -32.26
CA GLN A 151 -6.87 -11.32 -33.22
C GLN A 151 -5.44 -10.96 -32.79
N PRO A 152 -4.40 -11.70 -33.24
CA PRO A 152 -3.00 -11.34 -32.97
C PRO A 152 -2.74 -9.88 -33.39
N GLY A 153 -2.36 -9.02 -32.44
CA GLY A 153 -2.07 -7.59 -32.68
C GLY A 153 -3.11 -6.57 -32.16
N HIS A 154 -4.32 -6.97 -31.77
CA HIS A 154 -5.37 -6.06 -31.24
C HIS A 154 -5.65 -6.27 -29.74
N GLU A 155 -4.59 -6.58 -29.01
CA GLU A 155 -4.65 -7.19 -27.70
C GLU A 155 -5.14 -6.29 -26.55
N ASN A 156 -5.26 -4.98 -26.78
CA ASN A 156 -5.46 -3.96 -25.72
C ASN A 156 -6.75 -3.12 -25.88
N PHE A 157 -7.68 -3.51 -26.76
CA PHE A 157 -8.78 -2.60 -27.12
C PHE A 157 -9.77 -2.30 -25.97
N LEU A 158 -9.85 -3.13 -24.92
CA LEU A 158 -10.71 -2.88 -23.76
C LEU A 158 -10.02 -2.13 -22.61
N ALA A 159 -8.71 -2.23 -22.48
CA ALA A 159 -8.00 -1.68 -21.33
C ALA A 159 -8.10 -0.15 -21.30
N THR A 160 -7.89 0.51 -22.45
CA THR A 160 -8.04 1.97 -22.58
C THR A 160 -9.47 2.47 -22.30
N PRO A 161 -10.56 1.91 -22.91
CA PRO A 161 -11.92 2.27 -22.54
C PRO A 161 -12.26 2.08 -21.06
N VAL A 162 -11.84 0.96 -20.46
CA VAL A 162 -12.11 0.67 -19.04
C VAL A 162 -11.42 1.70 -18.15
N LEU A 163 -10.13 1.96 -18.37
CA LEU A 163 -9.39 2.97 -17.61
C LEU A 163 -10.00 4.37 -17.78
N TRP A 164 -10.42 4.71 -19.01
CA TRP A 164 -11.08 5.99 -19.28
C TRP A 164 -12.39 6.13 -18.48
N LEU A 165 -13.23 5.11 -18.45
CA LEU A 165 -14.48 5.12 -17.68
C LEU A 165 -14.24 5.27 -16.17
N LEU A 166 -13.21 4.61 -15.64
CA LEU A 166 -12.86 4.68 -14.21
C LEU A 166 -12.27 6.03 -13.80
N THR A 167 -11.58 6.72 -14.71
CA THR A 167 -10.98 8.04 -14.45
C THR A 167 -11.95 9.21 -14.66
N HIS A 168 -13.08 8.97 -15.33
CA HIS A 168 -14.10 9.97 -15.63
C HIS A 168 -15.45 9.67 -14.93
N SER A 169 -15.44 8.82 -13.90
CA SER A 169 -16.66 8.34 -13.23
C SER A 169 -17.46 9.45 -12.53
N GLU A 170 -16.83 10.58 -12.22
CA GLU A 170 -17.47 11.78 -11.69
C GLU A 170 -18.56 12.33 -12.61
N ASN A 171 -18.44 12.11 -13.92
CA ASN A 171 -19.41 12.58 -14.90
C ASN A 171 -20.69 11.73 -14.91
N SER A 172 -20.60 10.45 -14.54
CA SER A 172 -21.77 9.57 -14.43
C SER A 172 -21.47 8.30 -13.63
N PRO A 173 -22.33 7.93 -12.65
CA PRO A 173 -22.19 6.65 -11.93
C PRO A 173 -22.35 5.44 -12.86
N GLN A 174 -22.97 5.62 -14.04
CA GLN A 174 -23.14 4.56 -15.03
C GLN A 174 -21.81 4.03 -15.55
N TYR A 175 -20.74 4.83 -15.57
CA TYR A 175 -19.44 4.40 -16.08
C TYR A 175 -18.85 3.26 -15.26
N VAL A 176 -18.96 3.33 -13.93
CA VAL A 176 -18.55 2.25 -13.03
C VAL A 176 -19.42 1.01 -13.24
N HIS A 177 -20.72 1.18 -13.49
CA HIS A 177 -21.60 0.04 -13.79
C HIS A 177 -21.24 -0.68 -15.08
N ILE A 178 -20.83 0.05 -16.13
CA ILE A 178 -20.32 -0.54 -17.37
C ILE A 178 -19.09 -1.41 -17.08
N VAL A 179 -18.14 -0.88 -16.29
CA VAL A 179 -16.91 -1.60 -15.92
C VAL A 179 -17.21 -2.85 -15.09
N ILE A 180 -18.12 -2.74 -14.10
CA ILE A 180 -18.57 -3.87 -13.27
C ILE A 180 -19.16 -4.99 -14.13
N ASP A 181 -20.12 -4.67 -15.00
CA ASP A 181 -20.78 -5.68 -15.84
C ASP A 181 -19.78 -6.28 -16.86
N THR A 182 -18.81 -5.49 -17.33
CA THR A 182 -17.72 -5.94 -18.20
C THR A 182 -16.82 -6.95 -17.50
N PHE A 183 -16.31 -6.63 -16.30
CA PHE A 183 -15.50 -7.56 -15.53
C PHE A 183 -16.28 -8.81 -15.13
N ALA A 184 -17.55 -8.68 -14.74
CA ALA A 184 -18.40 -9.83 -14.40
C ALA A 184 -18.53 -10.79 -15.59
N ALA A 185 -18.84 -10.28 -16.79
CA ALA A 185 -18.97 -11.12 -17.98
C ALA A 185 -17.65 -11.82 -18.36
N LEU A 186 -16.52 -11.12 -18.22
CA LEU A 186 -15.20 -11.68 -18.54
C LEU A 186 -14.71 -12.70 -17.52
N LEU A 187 -14.92 -12.45 -16.23
CA LEU A 187 -14.54 -13.38 -15.16
C LEU A 187 -15.40 -14.64 -15.16
N VAL A 188 -16.71 -14.54 -15.45
CA VAL A 188 -17.56 -15.72 -15.62
C VAL A 188 -17.08 -16.55 -16.83
N ALA A 189 -16.72 -15.89 -17.93
CA ALA A 189 -16.21 -16.56 -19.11
C ALA A 189 -14.82 -17.19 -18.88
N SER A 190 -13.96 -16.56 -18.08
CA SER A 190 -12.65 -17.12 -17.72
C SER A 190 -12.76 -18.40 -16.88
N GLN A 191 -13.86 -18.57 -16.14
CA GLN A 191 -14.12 -19.75 -15.31
C GLN A 191 -14.85 -20.90 -16.05
N SER A 192 -15.13 -20.77 -17.35
CA SER A 192 -16.00 -21.69 -18.11
C SER A 192 -15.47 -23.13 -18.34
N GLY A 193 -14.38 -23.52 -17.67
CA GLY A 193 -13.84 -24.88 -17.67
C GLY A 193 -13.16 -25.32 -18.98
N PRO A 194 -12.66 -26.57 -19.04
CA PRO A 194 -11.77 -27.04 -20.11
C PRO A 194 -12.44 -27.15 -21.49
N LEU A 195 -13.78 -27.22 -21.55
CA LEU A 195 -14.52 -27.29 -22.81
C LEU A 195 -14.46 -25.99 -23.63
N ASN A 196 -14.15 -24.85 -22.99
CA ASN A 196 -14.02 -23.54 -23.62
C ASN A 196 -12.67 -22.89 -23.29
N LEU A 197 -11.60 -23.69 -23.23
CA LEU A 197 -10.27 -23.23 -22.80
C LEU A 197 -9.80 -21.99 -23.55
N HIS A 198 -9.97 -21.93 -24.88
CA HIS A 198 -9.54 -20.79 -25.67
C HIS A 198 -10.26 -19.48 -25.29
N MET A 199 -11.59 -19.54 -25.10
CA MET A 199 -12.36 -18.37 -24.65
C MET A 199 -11.99 -17.98 -23.23
N SER A 200 -11.79 -18.97 -22.35
CA SER A 200 -11.36 -18.76 -20.97
C SER A 200 -10.02 -18.03 -20.91
N THR A 201 -9.01 -18.51 -21.66
CA THR A 201 -7.67 -17.88 -21.72
C THR A 201 -7.73 -16.47 -22.28
N ILE A 202 -8.48 -16.23 -23.36
CA ILE A 202 -8.61 -14.90 -23.95
C ILE A 202 -9.28 -13.92 -22.96
N CYS A 203 -10.37 -14.34 -22.31
CA CYS A 203 -11.06 -13.49 -21.35
C CYS A 203 -10.18 -13.22 -20.11
N ALA A 204 -9.49 -14.23 -19.57
CA ALA A 204 -8.55 -14.07 -18.47
C ALA A 204 -7.42 -13.09 -18.82
N GLY A 205 -6.79 -13.25 -19.99
CA GLY A 205 -5.74 -12.35 -20.47
C GLY A 205 -6.23 -10.92 -20.70
N THR A 206 -7.49 -10.75 -21.10
CA THR A 206 -8.10 -9.42 -21.25
C THR A 206 -8.32 -8.74 -19.90
N VAL A 207 -8.80 -9.48 -18.91
CA VAL A 207 -8.94 -8.97 -17.53
C VAL A 207 -7.58 -8.57 -16.99
N GLN A 208 -6.55 -9.41 -17.17
CA GLN A 208 -5.19 -9.11 -16.74
C GLN A 208 -4.70 -7.79 -17.33
N LYS A 209 -4.87 -7.58 -18.65
CA LYS A 209 -4.44 -6.33 -19.31
C LYS A 209 -5.16 -5.10 -18.80
N CYS A 210 -6.47 -5.18 -18.55
CA CYS A 210 -7.20 -4.09 -17.94
C CYS A 210 -6.64 -3.75 -16.55
N ILE A 211 -6.32 -4.76 -15.73
CA ILE A 211 -5.70 -4.59 -14.41
C ILE A 211 -4.30 -3.97 -14.55
N ASP A 212 -3.49 -4.46 -15.49
CA ASP A 212 -2.14 -3.95 -15.75
C ASP A 212 -2.17 -2.46 -16.09
N ASP A 213 -3.12 -2.01 -16.93
CA ASP A 213 -3.27 -0.60 -17.30
C ASP A 213 -3.77 0.25 -16.13
N ILE A 214 -4.70 -0.27 -15.32
CA ILE A 214 -5.17 0.40 -14.09
C ILE A 214 -4.02 0.58 -13.10
N VAL A 215 -3.27 -0.49 -12.80
CA VAL A 215 -2.13 -0.45 -11.86
C VAL A 215 -1.03 0.48 -12.40
N ARG A 216 -0.66 0.35 -13.67
CA ARG A 216 0.36 1.20 -14.28
C ARG A 216 -0.02 2.67 -14.29
N TRP A 217 -1.30 2.98 -14.53
CA TRP A 217 -1.79 4.35 -14.47
C TRP A 217 -1.70 4.91 -13.05
N MET A 218 -2.06 4.12 -12.04
CA MET A 218 -1.93 4.54 -10.63
C MET A 218 -0.49 4.82 -10.23
N LEU A 219 0.45 3.97 -10.63
CA LEU A 219 1.86 4.12 -10.27
C LEU A 219 2.55 5.31 -10.96
N LYS A 220 2.08 5.72 -12.15
CA LYS A 220 2.73 6.77 -12.95
C LYS A 220 2.05 8.13 -12.93
N SER A 221 0.75 8.20 -12.63
CA SER A 221 -0.04 9.42 -12.80
C SER A 221 -0.03 10.28 -11.54
N SER A 222 0.36 11.55 -11.66
CA SER A 222 0.11 12.55 -10.61
C SER A 222 -1.39 12.80 -10.37
N GLU A 223 -2.25 12.43 -11.33
CA GLU A 223 -3.70 12.52 -11.26
C GLU A 223 -4.37 11.24 -10.70
N ALA A 224 -3.61 10.35 -10.05
CA ALA A 224 -4.11 9.09 -9.48
C ALA A 224 -5.35 9.25 -8.58
N THR A 225 -5.61 10.46 -8.09
CA THR A 225 -6.77 10.83 -7.28
C THR A 225 -8.12 10.64 -7.98
N LYS A 226 -8.17 10.68 -9.32
CA LYS A 226 -9.43 10.60 -10.09
C LYS A 226 -9.98 9.18 -10.30
N LEU A 227 -9.21 8.14 -9.97
CA LEU A 227 -9.62 6.76 -10.23
C LEU A 227 -10.64 6.26 -9.22
N ASP A 228 -11.73 5.69 -9.73
CA ASP A 228 -12.82 5.16 -8.93
C ASP A 228 -12.69 3.66 -8.68
N PHE A 229 -12.60 3.26 -7.41
CA PHE A 229 -12.42 1.87 -7.00
C PHE A 229 -13.71 1.16 -6.60
N ARG A 230 -14.88 1.78 -6.80
CA ARG A 230 -16.18 1.18 -6.45
C ARG A 230 -16.46 -0.15 -7.16
N TYR A 231 -15.78 -0.42 -8.28
CA TYR A 231 -15.84 -1.73 -8.95
C TYR A 231 -15.30 -2.86 -8.07
N MET A 232 -14.40 -2.57 -7.13
CA MET A 232 -13.92 -3.49 -6.09
C MET A 232 -14.65 -3.33 -4.76
N GLU A 233 -14.95 -2.09 -4.32
CA GLU A 233 -15.57 -1.82 -3.00
C GLU A 233 -17.00 -2.38 -2.86
N SER A 234 -17.75 -2.49 -3.96
CA SER A 234 -19.22 -2.54 -3.86
C SER A 234 -19.93 -3.36 -4.92
N SER A 235 -19.24 -4.24 -5.64
CA SER A 235 -19.95 -5.06 -6.62
C SER A 235 -20.43 -6.37 -6.03
N SER A 236 -21.47 -6.29 -5.18
CA SER A 236 -22.29 -7.45 -4.82
C SER A 236 -22.70 -8.23 -6.07
N LYS A 237 -22.95 -7.53 -7.18
CA LYS A 237 -23.10 -8.12 -8.52
C LYS A 237 -21.91 -8.94 -8.99
N LEU A 238 -20.68 -8.42 -8.90
CA LEU A 238 -19.46 -9.12 -9.31
C LEU A 238 -19.30 -10.38 -8.45
N GLN A 239 -19.41 -10.23 -7.12
CA GLN A 239 -19.32 -11.35 -6.18
C GLN A 239 -20.40 -12.42 -6.43
N VAL A 240 -21.64 -12.02 -6.71
CA VAL A 240 -22.73 -12.94 -7.08
C VAL A 240 -22.45 -13.64 -8.40
N ALA A 241 -21.87 -12.95 -9.38
CA ALA A 241 -21.58 -13.51 -10.69
C ALA A 241 -20.42 -14.52 -10.65
N VAL A 242 -19.34 -14.21 -9.93
CA VAL A 242 -18.08 -14.98 -9.97
C VAL A 242 -17.83 -15.86 -8.75
N GLY A 243 -18.64 -15.73 -7.70
CA GLY A 243 -18.44 -16.40 -6.41
C GLY A 243 -17.29 -15.80 -5.59
N ALA A 244 -17.17 -16.25 -4.34
CA ALA A 244 -16.14 -15.78 -3.42
C ALA A 244 -14.72 -16.07 -3.94
N GLU A 245 -14.46 -17.30 -4.38
CA GLU A 245 -13.15 -17.72 -4.91
C GLU A 245 -12.78 -16.97 -6.20
N GLY A 246 -13.77 -16.66 -7.04
CA GLY A 246 -13.57 -15.84 -8.24
C GLY A 246 -13.17 -14.41 -7.90
N MET A 247 -13.83 -13.81 -6.91
CA MET A 247 -13.52 -12.47 -6.44
C MET A 247 -12.14 -12.40 -5.77
N GLU A 248 -11.79 -13.40 -4.96
CA GLU A 248 -10.48 -13.52 -4.35
C GLU A 248 -9.37 -13.57 -5.38
N ARG A 249 -9.50 -14.43 -6.41
CA ARG A 249 -8.52 -14.45 -7.52
C ARG A 249 -8.44 -13.12 -8.26
N PHE A 250 -9.56 -12.42 -8.44
CA PHE A 250 -9.59 -11.11 -9.09
C PHE A 250 -8.85 -10.04 -8.29
N VAL A 251 -9.06 -9.97 -6.97
CA VAL A 251 -8.35 -9.03 -6.09
C VAL A 251 -6.87 -9.42 -5.95
N LEU A 252 -6.58 -10.72 -5.82
CA LEU A 252 -5.22 -11.26 -5.80
C LEU A 252 -4.44 -10.88 -7.06
N THR A 253 -5.10 -10.82 -8.21
CA THR A 253 -4.46 -10.38 -9.46
C THR A 253 -3.97 -8.93 -9.39
N HIS A 254 -4.69 -8.05 -8.70
CA HIS A 254 -4.25 -6.67 -8.48
C HIS A 254 -3.03 -6.62 -7.56
N LEU A 255 -3.05 -7.37 -6.46
CA LEU A 255 -1.91 -7.47 -5.53
C LEU A 255 -0.67 -8.00 -6.24
N LEU A 256 -0.82 -9.12 -6.96
CA LEU A 256 0.27 -9.71 -7.73
C LEU A 256 0.81 -8.75 -8.79
N ARG A 257 -0.06 -7.97 -9.45
CA ARG A 257 0.41 -7.00 -10.42
C ARG A 257 1.22 -5.87 -9.77
N LEU A 258 0.84 -5.38 -8.59
CA LEU A 258 1.65 -4.41 -7.83
C LEU A 258 3.02 -4.98 -7.46
N LEU A 259 3.03 -6.20 -6.90
CA LEU A 259 4.25 -6.86 -6.42
C LEU A 259 5.22 -7.22 -7.56
N ASN A 260 4.69 -7.50 -8.76
CA ASN A 260 5.45 -7.91 -9.93
C ASN A 260 5.50 -6.84 -11.02
N GLU A 261 5.05 -5.60 -10.76
CA GLU A 261 5.19 -4.55 -11.74
C GLU A 261 6.70 -4.38 -12.00
N ASP A 262 7.11 -4.70 -13.22
CA ASP A 262 8.40 -4.30 -13.78
C ASP A 262 8.38 -2.77 -13.82
N SER A 263 8.66 -2.17 -12.66
CA SER A 263 9.07 -0.80 -12.58
C SER A 263 10.25 -0.67 -13.56
N THR A 264 10.26 0.47 -14.24
CA THR A 264 11.09 0.81 -15.41
C THR A 264 12.51 0.18 -15.43
N PRO A 265 13.18 0.09 -16.60
CA PRO A 265 14.54 -0.47 -16.74
C PRO A 265 15.67 0.24 -15.94
N HIS A 266 15.34 1.04 -14.93
CA HIS A 266 16.23 1.63 -13.92
C HIS A 266 15.98 1.11 -12.49
N SER A 267 15.06 0.17 -12.27
CA SER A 267 14.68 -0.31 -10.93
C SER A 267 14.93 -1.81 -10.71
N THR A 268 16.09 -2.33 -11.13
CA THR A 268 16.76 -3.32 -10.27
C THR A 268 17.00 -2.62 -8.94
N GLN A 269 16.03 -2.73 -8.03
CA GLN A 269 16.12 -2.07 -6.74
C GLN A 269 17.12 -2.86 -5.90
N THR A 270 18.39 -2.53 -6.06
CA THR A 270 19.47 -2.90 -5.15
C THR A 270 19.07 -2.63 -3.70
N LEU A 271 19.68 -3.36 -2.76
CA LEU A 271 19.52 -3.11 -1.32
C LEU A 271 19.66 -1.61 -0.98
N LEU A 272 20.65 -0.94 -1.56
CA LEU A 272 20.87 0.50 -1.42
C LEU A 272 19.67 1.36 -1.85
N SER A 273 19.08 1.07 -3.00
CA SER A 273 17.90 1.82 -3.46
C SER A 273 16.68 1.57 -2.57
N ALA A 274 16.51 0.36 -2.04
CA ALA A 274 15.43 0.04 -1.11
C ALA A 274 15.55 0.88 0.17
N VAL A 275 16.74 0.94 0.77
CA VAL A 275 16.98 1.75 1.99
C VAL A 275 16.71 3.24 1.73
N LYS A 276 17.14 3.77 0.57
CA LYS A 276 16.91 5.19 0.21
C LYS A 276 15.45 5.60 0.18
N ILE A 277 14.56 4.71 -0.26
CA ILE A 277 13.13 5.02 -0.43
C ILE A 277 12.30 4.64 0.80
N GLN A 278 12.83 3.77 1.68
CA GLN A 278 12.06 3.13 2.75
C GLN A 278 11.33 4.11 3.67
N GLU A 279 12.04 5.08 4.27
CA GLU A 279 11.43 6.07 5.18
C GLU A 279 10.40 6.99 4.50
N LYS A 280 10.52 7.17 3.17
CA LYS A 280 9.61 7.99 2.36
C LYS A 280 8.41 7.19 1.84
N THR A 281 8.50 5.86 1.80
CA THR A 281 7.49 4.99 1.21
C THR A 281 6.49 4.57 2.27
N LEU A 282 5.64 5.51 2.66
CA LEU A 282 4.55 5.31 3.61
C LEU A 282 3.21 5.59 2.93
N LEU A 283 2.17 4.88 3.35
CA LEU A 283 0.81 5.02 2.84
C LEU A 283 0.33 6.47 2.94
N LYS A 284 0.68 7.19 4.01
CA LYS A 284 0.32 8.61 4.17
C LYS A 284 0.91 9.54 3.10
N ASN A 285 1.97 9.10 2.42
CA ASN A 285 2.67 9.89 1.40
C ASN A 285 2.16 9.63 -0.02
N VAL A 286 1.26 8.66 -0.23
CA VAL A 286 0.64 8.39 -1.54
C VAL A 286 -0.75 9.04 -1.65
N SER A 287 -1.28 9.13 -2.87
CA SER A 287 -2.60 9.74 -3.10
C SER A 287 -3.71 9.01 -2.32
N VAL A 288 -4.71 9.75 -1.81
CA VAL A 288 -5.83 9.18 -1.02
C VAL A 288 -6.53 8.04 -1.76
N SER A 289 -6.69 8.17 -3.07
CA SER A 289 -7.30 7.13 -3.91
C SER A 289 -6.44 5.85 -3.93
N PHE A 290 -5.12 5.98 -4.08
CA PHE A 290 -4.22 4.83 -4.01
C PHE A 290 -4.15 4.21 -2.60
N GLN A 291 -4.24 5.04 -1.54
CA GLN A 291 -4.35 4.53 -0.17
C GLN A 291 -5.58 3.63 -0.01
N LYS A 292 -6.76 4.11 -0.44
CA LYS A 292 -8.01 3.33 -0.40
C LYS A 292 -7.89 2.03 -1.20
N PHE A 293 -7.30 2.09 -2.39
CA PHE A 293 -7.05 0.92 -3.23
C PHE A 293 -6.25 -0.17 -2.49
N LEU A 294 -5.13 0.20 -1.87
CA LEU A 294 -4.29 -0.74 -1.12
C LEU A 294 -5.02 -1.29 0.10
N ILE A 295 -5.71 -0.43 0.87
CA ILE A 295 -6.51 -0.84 2.04
C ILE A 295 -7.58 -1.86 1.64
N LEU A 296 -8.26 -1.67 0.51
CA LEU A 296 -9.28 -2.60 0.02
C LEU A 296 -8.69 -3.97 -0.33
N ILE A 297 -7.58 -3.99 -1.07
CA ILE A 297 -6.89 -5.23 -1.43
C ILE A 297 -6.50 -6.00 -0.17
N VAL A 298 -5.87 -5.30 0.77
CA VAL A 298 -5.36 -5.90 2.01
C VAL A 298 -6.50 -6.46 2.85
N LYS A 299 -7.55 -5.67 3.10
CA LYS A 299 -8.74 -6.12 3.86
C LYS A 299 -9.45 -7.29 3.21
N PHE A 300 -9.54 -7.32 1.88
CA PHE A 300 -10.24 -8.37 1.18
C PHE A 300 -9.48 -9.71 1.24
N LEU A 301 -8.16 -9.67 1.06
CA LEU A 301 -7.32 -10.88 0.97
C LEU A 301 -6.90 -11.43 2.34
N GLY A 302 -6.89 -10.62 3.39
CA GLY A 302 -6.58 -11.06 4.75
C GLY A 302 -5.21 -11.74 4.83
N SER A 303 -5.19 -13.00 5.30
CA SER A 303 -3.95 -13.77 5.49
C SER A 303 -3.15 -13.99 4.20
N GLU A 304 -3.84 -14.00 3.05
CA GLU A 304 -3.18 -14.25 1.77
C GLU A 304 -2.19 -13.16 1.41
N VAL A 305 -2.36 -11.94 1.94
CA VAL A 305 -1.40 -10.83 1.74
C VAL A 305 -0.01 -11.22 2.23
N VAL A 306 0.10 -11.84 3.41
CA VAL A 306 1.39 -12.23 3.99
C VAL A 306 2.05 -13.34 3.17
N ASN A 307 1.27 -14.30 2.68
CA ASN A 307 1.77 -15.37 1.80
C ASN A 307 2.36 -14.80 0.49
N GLN A 308 1.70 -13.77 -0.07
CA GLN A 308 2.15 -13.12 -1.29
C GLN A 308 3.37 -12.21 -1.05
N LEU A 309 3.45 -11.54 0.11
CA LEU A 309 4.66 -10.84 0.53
C LEU A 309 5.85 -11.80 0.66
N ALA A 310 5.68 -12.93 1.35
CA ALA A 310 6.71 -13.96 1.48
C ALA A 310 7.19 -14.45 0.11
N SER A 311 6.25 -14.73 -0.80
CA SER A 311 6.55 -15.17 -2.16
C SER A 311 7.26 -14.10 -3.00
N ALA A 312 6.98 -12.81 -2.76
CA ALA A 312 7.62 -11.70 -3.46
C ALA A 312 9.04 -11.41 -2.95
N LEU A 313 9.27 -11.55 -1.63
CA LEU A 313 10.55 -11.23 -0.98
C LEU A 313 11.69 -12.22 -1.31
N VAL A 314 11.37 -13.42 -1.78
CA VAL A 314 12.35 -14.42 -2.21
C VAL A 314 12.73 -14.31 -3.70
N LYS A 315 12.13 -13.37 -4.44
CA LYS A 315 12.42 -13.17 -5.86
C LYS A 315 13.74 -12.41 -6.05
N PRO A 316 14.46 -12.64 -7.16
CA PRO A 316 15.68 -11.91 -7.46
C PRO A 316 15.42 -10.42 -7.75
N LEU A 317 14.23 -10.08 -8.23
CA LEU A 317 13.78 -8.72 -8.48
C LEU A 317 12.59 -8.44 -7.58
N ILE A 318 12.79 -7.51 -6.64
CA ILE A 318 11.79 -7.13 -5.63
C ILE A 318 11.37 -5.70 -5.91
N ASN A 319 10.05 -5.48 -5.99
CA ASN A 319 9.47 -4.14 -5.99
C ASN A 319 9.32 -3.66 -4.53
N TRP A 320 10.38 -3.10 -3.95
CA TRP A 320 10.38 -2.66 -2.55
C TRP A 320 9.35 -1.57 -2.28
N GLU A 321 9.08 -0.70 -3.26
CA GLU A 321 8.04 0.31 -3.10
C GLU A 321 6.68 -0.33 -2.82
N ALA A 322 6.31 -1.35 -3.62
CA ALA A 322 5.08 -2.11 -3.39
C ALA A 322 5.12 -2.87 -2.05
N ILE A 323 6.24 -3.55 -1.73
CA ILE A 323 6.41 -4.26 -0.45
C ILE A 323 6.15 -3.32 0.73
N PHE A 324 6.78 -2.15 0.74
CA PHE A 324 6.67 -1.18 1.83
C PHE A 324 5.26 -0.61 1.95
N LEU A 325 4.61 -0.26 0.83
CA LEU A 325 3.24 0.25 0.84
C LEU A 325 2.21 -0.80 1.30
N ILE A 326 2.35 -2.05 0.82
CA ILE A 326 1.46 -3.15 1.22
C ILE A 326 1.69 -3.51 2.68
N THR A 327 2.93 -3.49 3.16
CA THR A 327 3.27 -3.73 4.57
C THR A 327 2.66 -2.64 5.46
N ASP A 328 2.81 -1.35 5.11
CA ASP A 328 2.22 -0.25 5.87
C ASP A 328 0.68 -0.31 5.88
N ALA A 329 0.04 -0.66 4.76
CA ALA A 329 -1.40 -0.89 4.71
C ALA A 329 -1.82 -2.11 5.56
N THR A 330 -1.04 -3.18 5.57
CA THR A 330 -1.28 -4.37 6.40
C THR A 330 -1.20 -4.05 7.88
N VAL A 331 -0.17 -3.30 8.31
CA VAL A 331 0.00 -2.90 9.71
C VAL A 331 -1.14 -1.97 10.18
N LYS A 332 -1.60 -1.06 9.33
CA LYS A 332 -2.68 -0.13 9.69
C LYS A 332 -4.04 -0.80 9.79
N GLU A 333 -4.33 -1.71 8.85
CA GLU A 333 -5.69 -2.21 8.67
C GLU A 333 -5.92 -3.60 9.25
N MET A 334 -4.86 -4.36 9.53
CA MET A 334 -4.97 -5.74 10.00
C MET A 334 -4.04 -6.06 11.20
N PRO A 335 -4.35 -5.52 12.40
CA PRO A 335 -3.53 -5.71 13.60
C PRO A 335 -3.27 -7.18 13.97
N ASP A 336 -4.22 -8.07 13.67
CA ASP A 336 -4.13 -9.50 13.95
C ASP A 336 -2.98 -10.19 13.19
N PHE A 337 -2.44 -9.57 12.13
CA PHE A 337 -1.37 -10.12 11.30
C PHE A 337 0.01 -9.54 11.61
N HIS A 338 0.14 -8.68 12.63
CA HIS A 338 1.44 -8.12 13.01
C HIS A 338 2.43 -9.21 13.43
N GLU A 339 1.98 -10.23 14.16
CA GLU A 339 2.82 -11.39 14.53
C GLU A 339 3.17 -12.24 13.30
N ASN A 340 2.31 -12.33 12.28
CA ASN A 340 2.65 -13.03 11.04
C ASN A 340 3.74 -12.31 10.26
N LEU A 341 3.69 -10.97 10.18
CA LEU A 341 4.75 -10.16 9.57
C LEU A 341 6.07 -10.30 10.33
N LYS A 342 6.01 -10.33 11.67
CA LYS A 342 7.17 -10.58 12.51
C LYS A 342 7.76 -11.97 12.28
N GLY A 343 6.92 -13.00 12.31
CA GLY A 343 7.34 -14.38 12.01
C GLY A 343 7.99 -14.51 10.64
N LEU A 344 7.43 -13.86 9.61
CA LEU A 344 8.03 -13.83 8.27
C LEU A 344 9.41 -13.15 8.26
N ALA A 345 9.55 -12.00 8.91
CA ALA A 345 10.83 -11.30 8.99
C ALA A 345 11.89 -12.13 9.74
N ASP A 346 11.50 -12.73 10.87
CA ASP A 346 12.36 -13.59 11.68
C ASP A 346 12.80 -14.84 10.91
N GLU A 347 11.88 -15.49 10.20
CA GLU A 347 12.17 -16.64 9.34
C GLU A 347 13.18 -16.26 8.24
N LEU A 348 12.94 -15.16 7.52
CA LEU A 348 13.85 -14.68 6.46
C LEU A 348 15.25 -14.36 6.99
N ILE A 349 15.36 -13.71 8.15
CA ILE A 349 16.64 -13.42 8.80
C ILE A 349 17.34 -14.72 9.20
N GLN A 350 16.64 -15.64 9.86
CA GLN A 350 17.21 -16.91 10.29
C GLN A 350 17.72 -17.71 9.09
N VAL A 351 16.88 -17.87 8.07
CA VAL A 351 17.19 -18.50 6.79
C VAL A 351 18.41 -17.87 6.12
N GLY A 352 18.46 -16.53 6.09
CA GLY A 352 19.54 -15.78 5.48
C GLY A 352 20.87 -15.98 6.19
N LEU A 353 20.85 -15.98 7.53
CA LEU A 353 22.04 -16.19 8.34
C LEU A 353 22.54 -17.64 8.30
N GLU A 354 21.66 -18.62 8.52
CA GLU A 354 22.02 -20.05 8.54
C GLU A 354 22.47 -20.56 7.16
N GLY A 355 21.82 -20.11 6.10
CA GLY A 355 22.12 -20.52 4.73
C GLY A 355 23.17 -19.67 4.01
N GLY A 356 23.68 -18.59 4.64
CA GLY A 356 24.53 -17.60 3.95
C GLY A 356 23.83 -16.92 2.77
N ARG A 357 22.50 -16.81 2.82
CA ARG A 357 21.66 -16.28 1.74
C ARG A 357 21.40 -14.79 1.96
N GLN A 358 22.22 -13.97 1.32
CA GLN A 358 22.21 -12.51 1.53
C GLN A 358 20.92 -11.82 1.10
N ASN A 359 20.22 -12.33 0.09
CA ASN A 359 18.96 -11.73 -0.38
C ASN A 359 17.85 -11.88 0.67
N GLU A 360 17.71 -13.06 1.26
CA GLU A 360 16.74 -13.34 2.31
C GLU A 360 17.08 -12.59 3.61
N LEU A 361 18.37 -12.52 3.97
CA LEU A 361 18.81 -11.69 5.10
C LEU A 361 18.43 -10.22 4.88
N SER A 362 18.71 -9.69 3.69
CA SER A 362 18.35 -8.32 3.31
C SER A 362 16.85 -8.09 3.36
N ALA A 363 16.07 -9.05 2.86
CA ALA A 363 14.63 -8.96 2.82
C ALA A 363 13.99 -8.99 4.20
N GLY A 364 14.40 -9.92 5.07
CA GLY A 364 13.92 -9.98 6.44
C GLY A 364 14.31 -8.72 7.23
N PHE A 365 15.56 -8.24 7.08
CA PHE A 365 16.02 -7.02 7.73
C PHE A 365 15.24 -5.78 7.29
N LEU A 366 15.05 -5.59 5.98
CA LEU A 366 14.28 -4.46 5.45
C LEU A 366 12.80 -4.54 5.83
N LEU A 367 12.19 -5.72 5.80
CA LEU A 367 10.80 -5.90 6.22
C LEU A 367 10.62 -5.52 7.69
N ALA A 368 11.44 -6.09 8.58
CA ALA A 368 11.36 -5.79 10.01
C ALA A 368 11.60 -4.30 10.30
N ARG A 369 12.61 -3.71 9.66
CA ARG A 369 12.89 -2.29 9.76
C ARG A 369 11.71 -1.43 9.31
N HIS A 370 11.05 -1.79 8.21
CA HIS A 370 9.87 -1.06 7.74
C HIS A 370 8.73 -1.16 8.74
N CYS A 371 8.48 -2.35 9.29
CA CYS A 371 7.49 -2.56 10.33
C CYS A 371 7.76 -1.76 11.61
N CYS A 372 9.03 -1.47 11.94
CA CYS A 372 9.40 -0.59 13.06
C CYS A 372 9.08 0.89 12.79
N THR A 373 9.06 1.29 11.51
CA THR A 373 8.68 2.65 11.08
C THR A 373 7.16 2.80 10.99
N CYS A 374 6.46 1.69 10.72
CA CYS A 374 5.01 1.61 10.85
C CYS A 374 4.63 1.51 12.35
N ASP A 375 3.47 2.04 12.73
CA ASP A 375 2.96 1.98 14.11
C ASP A 375 2.46 0.55 14.49
N SER A 376 3.27 -0.48 14.24
CA SER A 376 2.93 -1.88 14.55
C SER A 376 2.96 -2.13 16.06
N SER A 377 2.04 -2.97 16.55
CA SER A 377 2.04 -3.41 17.95
C SER A 377 3.06 -4.52 18.24
N SER A 378 3.45 -5.30 17.22
CA SER A 378 4.40 -6.42 17.38
C SER A 378 5.86 -6.00 17.17
N PHE A 379 6.08 -4.86 16.51
CA PHE A 379 7.39 -4.27 16.36
C PHE A 379 7.54 -3.09 17.32
N SER A 380 8.70 -3.05 17.97
CA SER A 380 9.09 -1.89 18.76
C SER A 380 9.77 -0.86 17.85
N SER A 381 10.29 0.23 18.42
CA SER A 381 11.16 1.14 17.65
C SER A 381 12.34 0.37 17.04
N TYR A 382 12.89 0.90 15.95
CA TYR A 382 14.04 0.26 15.29
C TYR A 382 15.21 0.04 16.26
N CYS A 383 15.46 0.98 17.19
CA CYS A 383 16.50 0.86 18.21
C CYS A 383 16.28 -0.35 19.12
N VAL A 384 15.06 -0.53 19.64
CA VAL A 384 14.72 -1.65 20.55
C VAL A 384 14.72 -2.96 19.79
N TRP A 385 14.12 -3.00 18.60
CA TRP A 385 14.11 -4.17 17.74
C TRP A 385 15.54 -4.61 17.39
N PHE A 386 16.38 -3.70 16.88
CA PHE A 386 17.77 -4.02 16.51
C PHE A 386 18.57 -4.52 17.70
N SER A 387 18.44 -3.86 18.86
CA SER A 387 19.11 -4.28 20.10
C SER A 387 18.65 -5.67 20.58
N THR A 388 17.37 -6.00 20.39
CA THR A 388 16.82 -7.30 20.78
C THR A 388 17.25 -8.40 19.81
N HIS A 389 17.22 -8.13 18.50
CA HIS A 389 17.55 -9.11 17.48
C HIS A 389 19.03 -9.32 17.26
N PHE A 390 19.86 -8.29 17.43
CA PHE A 390 21.28 -8.40 17.13
C PHE A 390 22.19 -7.96 18.27
N GLY A 391 21.68 -7.25 19.28
CA GLY A 391 22.49 -6.70 20.36
C GLY A 391 23.13 -7.74 21.30
N PRO A 392 23.76 -7.28 22.41
CA PRO A 392 24.60 -8.13 23.27
C PRO A 392 23.93 -9.38 23.84
N ASP A 393 22.64 -9.29 24.16
CA ASP A 393 21.88 -10.39 24.75
C ASP A 393 21.25 -11.32 23.69
N SER A 394 21.39 -10.99 22.39
CA SER A 394 20.79 -11.75 21.32
C SER A 394 21.46 -13.11 21.11
N ILE A 395 20.66 -14.09 20.68
CA ILE A 395 21.12 -15.41 20.22
C ILE A 395 21.40 -15.46 18.71
N THR A 396 21.02 -14.42 17.97
CA THR A 396 21.14 -14.33 16.52
C THR A 396 22.56 -13.96 16.11
N ALA A 397 23.01 -14.45 14.96
CA ALA A 397 24.30 -14.12 14.35
C ALA A 397 25.55 -14.41 15.22
N ARG A 398 25.49 -15.43 16.09
CA ARG A 398 26.58 -15.80 17.00
C ARG A 398 27.73 -16.57 16.38
N SER A 399 27.53 -17.22 15.23
CA SER A 399 28.64 -17.88 14.53
C SER A 399 29.46 -16.86 13.73
N PRO A 400 30.77 -17.09 13.52
CA PRO A 400 31.59 -16.18 12.70
C PRO A 400 31.02 -15.90 11.31
N VAL A 401 30.45 -16.91 10.65
CA VAL A 401 29.88 -16.80 9.30
C VAL A 401 28.60 -15.97 9.29
N GLN A 402 27.70 -16.22 10.24
CA GLN A 402 26.46 -15.45 10.36
C GLN A 402 26.76 -13.99 10.72
N PHE A 403 27.70 -13.77 11.65
CA PHE A 403 28.13 -12.42 12.02
C PHE A 403 28.73 -11.68 10.83
N GLN A 404 29.63 -12.32 10.06
CA GLN A 404 30.18 -11.73 8.84
C GLN A 404 29.09 -11.41 7.81
N SER A 405 28.06 -12.27 7.69
CA SER A 405 26.94 -12.05 6.78
C SER A 405 26.11 -10.82 7.17
N LEU A 406 25.83 -10.66 8.47
CA LEU A 406 25.19 -9.46 9.01
C LEU A 406 26.03 -8.20 8.79
N LEU A 407 27.34 -8.27 9.08
CA LEU A 407 28.23 -7.13 8.91
C LEU A 407 28.45 -6.76 7.44
N GLN A 408 28.35 -7.73 6.52
CA GLN A 408 28.34 -7.48 5.09
C GLN A 408 27.12 -6.64 4.70
N LEU A 409 25.91 -7.05 5.12
CA LEU A 409 24.69 -6.28 4.92
C LEU A 409 24.78 -4.87 5.50
N LEU A 410 25.18 -4.74 6.77
CA LEU A 410 25.26 -3.44 7.44
C LEU A 410 26.30 -2.53 6.78
N THR A 411 27.44 -3.08 6.35
CA THR A 411 28.47 -2.35 5.58
C THR A 411 27.92 -1.85 4.26
N GLU A 412 27.16 -2.68 3.53
CA GLU A 412 26.59 -2.32 2.23
C GLU A 412 25.67 -1.11 2.33
N ILE A 413 24.84 -1.01 3.38
CA ILE A 413 23.85 0.07 3.51
C ILE A 413 24.41 1.40 4.04
N VAL A 414 25.61 1.44 4.64
CA VAL A 414 26.20 2.66 5.24
C VAL A 414 26.12 3.91 4.34
N PRO A 415 26.42 3.86 3.02
CA PRO A 415 26.44 5.06 2.19
C PRO A 415 25.10 5.83 2.16
N VAL A 416 24.00 5.11 2.38
CA VAL A 416 22.62 5.62 2.24
C VAL A 416 21.84 5.58 3.55
N GLU A 417 22.45 5.08 4.61
CA GLU A 417 21.83 4.91 5.92
C GLU A 417 21.61 6.25 6.60
N SER A 418 20.52 6.36 7.38
CA SER A 418 20.22 7.57 8.14
C SER A 418 21.14 7.70 9.36
N ALA A 419 21.41 8.94 9.77
CA ALA A 419 22.29 9.21 10.91
C ALA A 419 21.76 8.59 12.23
N GLU A 420 20.43 8.48 12.38
CA GLU A 420 19.81 7.80 13.51
C GLU A 420 20.14 6.31 13.54
N ASN A 421 19.96 5.62 12.42
CA ASN A 421 20.21 4.18 12.35
C ASN A 421 21.69 3.83 12.46
N LEU A 422 22.58 4.64 11.89
CA LEU A 422 24.03 4.50 12.09
C LEU A 422 24.42 4.61 13.58
N ARG A 423 23.83 5.57 14.31
CA ARG A 423 24.05 5.67 15.76
C ARG A 423 23.54 4.43 16.49
N ILE A 424 22.38 3.90 16.11
CA ILE A 424 21.86 2.64 16.68
C ILE A 424 22.85 1.51 16.45
N HIS A 425 23.35 1.32 15.21
CA HIS A 425 24.30 0.25 14.91
C HIS A 425 25.61 0.36 15.70
N ILE A 426 26.13 1.59 15.90
CA ILE A 426 27.35 1.86 16.68
C ILE A 426 27.15 1.67 18.19
N ASN A 427 25.96 1.93 18.73
CA ASN A 427 25.71 1.92 20.17
C ASN A 427 25.04 0.62 20.66
N LYS A 428 24.33 -0.09 19.77
CA LYS A 428 23.66 -1.38 20.03
C LYS A 428 24.36 -2.51 19.28
N VAL A 429 25.69 -2.47 19.32
CA VAL A 429 26.56 -3.33 18.50
C VAL A 429 26.27 -4.81 18.74
N PRO A 430 26.22 -5.62 17.66
CA PRO A 430 26.09 -7.06 17.82
C PRO A 430 27.27 -7.71 18.54
N GLN A 431 27.00 -8.73 19.36
CA GLN A 431 28.06 -9.43 20.08
C GLN A 431 28.97 -10.18 19.09
N ALA A 432 30.20 -9.69 18.92
CA ALA A 432 31.14 -10.26 17.97
C ALA A 432 31.79 -11.56 18.49
N PRO A 433 31.83 -12.62 17.67
CA PRO A 433 32.76 -13.73 17.86
C PRO A 433 34.20 -13.19 17.87
N THR A 434 35.08 -13.82 18.65
CA THR A 434 36.47 -13.35 18.82
C THR A 434 37.23 -13.20 17.49
N SER A 435 36.95 -14.07 16.52
CA SER A 435 37.52 -14.02 15.17
C SER A 435 37.02 -12.87 14.30
N CYS A 436 35.93 -12.21 14.69
CA CYS A 436 35.26 -11.16 13.89
C CYS A 436 35.46 -9.76 14.48
N ASN A 437 36.26 -9.60 15.53
CA ASN A 437 36.54 -8.30 16.16
C ASN A 437 37.13 -7.28 15.18
N SER A 438 37.98 -7.71 14.25
CA SER A 438 38.53 -6.83 13.20
C SER A 438 37.44 -6.32 12.26
N VAL A 439 36.58 -7.21 11.77
CA VAL A 439 35.45 -6.86 10.88
C VAL A 439 34.51 -5.87 11.56
N LEU A 440 34.20 -6.10 12.83
CA LEU A 440 33.38 -5.18 13.61
C LEU A 440 34.06 -3.81 13.80
N HIS A 441 35.37 -3.81 14.05
CA HIS A 441 36.14 -2.58 14.18
C HIS A 441 36.12 -1.75 12.89
N ASP A 442 36.36 -2.40 11.74
CA ASP A 442 36.35 -1.76 10.43
C ASP A 442 34.98 -1.15 10.11
N TYR A 443 33.90 -1.88 10.37
CA TYR A 443 32.54 -1.38 10.24
C TYR A 443 32.26 -0.17 11.15
N THR A 444 32.69 -0.24 12.42
CA THR A 444 32.49 0.84 13.38
C THR A 444 33.23 2.12 12.94
N ILE A 445 34.44 1.99 12.39
CA ILE A 445 35.16 3.12 11.79
C ILE A 445 34.37 3.69 10.62
N LEU A 446 33.95 2.83 9.68
CA LEU A 446 33.19 3.26 8.50
C LEU A 446 31.90 4.02 8.87
N ALA A 447 31.12 3.49 9.80
CA ALA A 447 29.88 4.12 10.27
C ALA A 447 30.15 5.46 10.98
N ARG A 448 31.21 5.57 11.80
CA ARG A 448 31.60 6.83 12.45
C ARG A 448 32.09 7.87 11.46
N THR A 449 32.89 7.46 10.47
CA THR A 449 33.31 8.34 9.37
C THR A 449 32.10 8.86 8.62
N ARG A 450 31.12 8.00 8.32
CA ARG A 450 29.89 8.43 7.66
C ARG A 450 29.10 9.44 8.49
N LEU A 451 29.00 9.26 9.81
CA LEU A 451 28.38 10.24 10.69
C LEU A 451 29.13 11.58 10.69
N ALA A 452 30.47 11.54 10.69
CA ALA A 452 31.28 12.75 10.58
C ALA A 452 31.06 13.48 9.25
N ASP A 453 30.93 12.75 8.13
CA ASP A 453 30.60 13.34 6.81
C ASP A 453 29.22 14.01 6.79
N LEU A 454 28.29 13.54 7.63
CA LEU A 454 26.96 14.12 7.82
C LEU A 454 26.94 15.26 8.85
N ASN A 455 28.09 15.60 9.47
CA ASN A 455 28.21 16.52 10.61
C ASN A 455 27.39 16.09 11.85
N GLU A 456 27.22 14.78 12.05
CA GLU A 456 26.44 14.20 13.13
C GLU A 456 27.32 13.54 14.19
N SER A 457 26.84 13.51 15.44
CA SER A 457 27.53 12.84 16.57
C SER A 457 27.31 11.33 16.55
N SER A 458 28.26 10.55 17.08
CA SER A 458 28.10 9.10 17.28
C SER A 458 27.25 8.72 18.50
N GLU A 459 26.90 9.68 19.36
CA GLU A 459 26.07 9.43 20.55
C GLU A 459 24.58 9.33 20.20
N LEU A 460 23.86 8.37 20.78
CA LEU A 460 22.41 8.28 20.63
C LEU A 460 21.73 9.58 21.11
N ALA A 461 20.73 10.11 20.40
CA ALA A 461 20.10 11.39 20.77
C ALA A 461 19.13 11.31 21.96
N SER A 462 18.73 10.11 22.37
CA SER A 462 17.71 9.90 23.40
C SER A 462 18.23 9.07 24.58
N LEU A 463 17.66 9.32 25.77
CA LEU A 463 17.75 8.49 26.97
C LEU A 463 16.94 7.20 26.85
N PHE A 464 15.79 7.23 26.18
CA PHE A 464 14.91 6.09 26.04
C PHE A 464 14.97 5.53 24.62
N SER A 465 14.96 4.20 24.49
CA SER A 465 15.06 3.56 23.17
C SER A 465 13.73 3.54 22.41
N ASP A 466 12.62 3.88 23.08
CA ASP A 466 11.28 3.49 22.62
C ASP A 466 10.69 4.35 21.50
N GLY A 467 11.37 5.41 21.03
CA GLY A 467 11.00 6.23 19.85
C GLY A 467 9.65 6.96 19.90
N ARG A 468 8.74 6.56 20.79
CA ARG A 468 7.43 7.18 21.03
C ARG A 468 7.63 8.42 21.88
N ASN A 469 7.96 9.53 21.22
CA ASN A 469 7.87 10.86 21.81
C ASN A 469 6.43 11.37 21.64
N TYR A 470 5.99 12.26 22.52
CA TYR A 470 4.70 12.92 22.35
C TYR A 470 4.68 13.63 20.99
N GLN A 471 3.54 13.58 20.28
CA GLN A 471 3.41 14.19 18.96
C GLN A 471 3.84 15.66 19.03
N GLY A 472 4.83 16.03 18.20
CA GLY A 472 5.32 17.41 18.10
C GLY A 472 6.54 17.77 18.96
N LEU A 473 7.04 16.88 19.83
CA LEU A 473 8.25 17.14 20.62
C LEU A 473 9.52 16.56 19.97
N ASP A 474 10.64 17.29 20.11
CA ASP A 474 11.96 16.71 19.86
C ASP A 474 12.24 15.58 20.88
N SER A 475 13.07 14.62 20.50
CA SER A 475 13.39 13.45 21.31
C SER A 475 13.98 13.80 22.68
N ARG A 476 14.65 14.94 22.78
CA ARG A 476 15.21 15.47 24.04
C ARG A 476 14.13 15.92 25.01
N GLN A 477 13.10 16.59 24.49
CA GLN A 477 11.97 17.08 25.27
C GLN A 477 11.07 15.92 25.71
N GLY A 478 10.83 14.96 24.81
CA GLY A 478 10.10 13.73 25.13
C GLY A 478 10.73 12.94 26.29
N ASP A 479 12.06 12.86 26.33
CA ASP A 479 12.79 12.22 27.43
C ASP A 479 12.58 12.95 28.76
N ILE A 480 12.61 14.28 28.75
CA ILE A 480 12.38 15.09 29.95
C ILE A 480 10.95 14.93 30.46
N VAL A 481 9.94 15.00 29.59
CA VAL A 481 8.54 14.80 29.96
C VAL A 481 8.37 13.45 30.67
N LYS A 482 8.89 12.36 30.08
CA LYS A 482 8.79 11.02 30.66
C LYS A 482 9.44 10.92 32.04
N VAL A 483 10.64 11.47 32.19
CA VAL A 483 11.37 11.46 33.46
C VAL A 483 10.62 12.27 34.53
N LEU A 484 10.09 13.44 34.17
CA LEU A 484 9.35 14.30 35.09
C LEU A 484 8.00 13.70 35.49
N GLN A 485 7.28 13.06 34.57
CA GLN A 485 6.02 12.39 34.88
C GLN A 485 6.25 11.20 35.83
N HIS A 486 7.27 10.40 35.58
CA HIS A 486 7.64 9.31 36.49
C HIS A 486 8.01 9.85 37.88
N PHE A 487 8.81 10.91 37.94
CA PHE A 487 9.20 11.53 39.21
C PHE A 487 8.00 12.15 39.95
N GLN A 488 7.02 12.74 39.24
CA GLN A 488 5.80 13.26 39.86
C GLN A 488 4.99 12.14 40.55
N GLN A 489 4.90 10.98 39.90
CA GLN A 489 4.13 9.84 40.41
C GLN A 489 4.85 9.08 41.54
N THR A 490 6.16 8.91 41.43
CA THR A 490 6.93 8.00 42.31
C THR A 490 7.84 8.72 43.29
N ARG A 491 8.19 9.98 43.02
CA ARG A 491 9.28 10.74 43.67
C ARG A 491 10.66 10.05 43.56
N GLU A 492 10.81 9.12 42.63
CA GLU A 492 12.07 8.41 42.37
C GLU A 492 12.71 8.83 41.03
N ILE A 493 14.05 8.86 41.01
CA ILE A 493 14.80 9.14 39.78
C ILE A 493 14.95 7.85 38.97
N MET A 494 14.47 7.88 37.73
CA MET A 494 14.56 6.74 36.82
C MET A 494 16.01 6.27 36.63
N LYS A 495 16.22 4.95 36.67
CA LYS A 495 17.53 4.32 36.47
C LYS A 495 18.25 4.78 35.18
N PRO A 496 17.58 4.91 34.01
CA PRO A 496 18.22 5.41 32.79
C PRO A 496 18.90 6.79 32.93
N VAL A 497 18.34 7.68 33.76
CA VAL A 497 18.95 9.01 34.02
C VAL A 497 20.25 8.86 34.81
N LEU A 498 20.25 7.98 35.82
CA LEU A 498 21.43 7.69 36.63
C LEU A 498 22.51 6.97 35.82
N GLU A 499 22.12 6.00 34.98
CA GLU A 499 23.01 5.30 34.07
C GLU A 499 23.64 6.26 33.06
N ALA A 500 22.84 7.13 32.43
CA ALA A 500 23.36 8.14 31.51
C ALA A 500 24.36 9.09 32.20
N SER A 501 24.12 9.47 33.46
CA SER A 501 25.04 10.31 34.23
C SER A 501 26.43 9.69 34.43
N ILE A 502 26.53 8.35 34.39
CA ILE A 502 27.77 7.61 34.64
C ILE A 502 28.41 7.17 33.33
N PHE A 503 27.62 6.56 32.45
CA PHE A 503 28.08 5.85 31.25
C PHE A 503 28.02 6.71 29.98
N ARG A 504 27.19 7.77 29.95
CA ARG A 504 27.00 8.67 28.80
C ARG A 504 27.23 10.12 29.18
N ARG A 505 28.38 10.40 29.83
CA ARG A 505 28.65 11.69 30.49
C ARG A 505 28.57 12.91 29.56
N GLN A 506 29.00 12.78 28.30
CA GLN A 506 28.94 13.86 27.32
C GLN A 506 27.49 14.18 26.95
N TYR A 507 26.73 13.19 26.47
CA TYR A 507 25.28 13.31 26.26
C TYR A 507 24.53 13.87 27.49
N TYR A 508 24.76 13.29 28.67
CA TYR A 508 24.06 13.71 29.89
C TYR A 508 24.31 15.18 30.20
N ARG A 509 25.57 15.64 30.07
CA ARG A 509 25.95 17.00 30.42
C ARG A 509 25.58 18.03 29.34
N ASN A 510 25.74 17.68 28.08
CA ASN A 510 25.65 18.62 26.96
C ASN A 510 24.28 18.62 26.27
N THR A 511 23.48 17.57 26.47
CA THR A 511 22.16 17.43 25.86
C THR A 511 21.09 17.39 26.94
N PHE A 512 21.10 16.36 27.78
CA PHE A 512 20.03 16.18 28.77
C PHE A 512 19.97 17.31 29.81
N LEU A 513 21.10 17.67 30.44
CA LEU A 513 21.13 18.76 31.42
C LEU A 513 20.89 20.13 30.79
N VAL A 514 21.33 20.37 29.55
CA VAL A 514 21.10 21.64 28.86
C VAL A 514 19.61 21.85 28.62
N GLU A 515 18.92 20.80 28.15
CA GLU A 515 17.48 20.83 27.92
C GLU A 515 16.68 20.90 29.23
N LEU A 516 17.02 20.07 30.23
CA LEU A 516 16.33 20.04 31.54
C LEU A 516 16.41 21.38 32.28
N LEU A 517 17.54 22.08 32.17
CA LEU A 517 17.78 23.36 32.84
C LEU A 517 17.38 24.58 31.97
N GLY A 518 16.99 24.35 30.71
CA GLY A 518 16.67 25.41 29.74
C GLY A 518 17.85 26.35 29.48
N LEU A 519 19.05 25.80 29.32
CA LEU A 519 20.28 26.54 29.06
C LEU A 519 20.46 26.87 27.55
N PRO A 520 21.35 27.80 27.17
CA PRO A 520 21.59 28.12 25.76
C PRO A 520 21.95 26.86 24.95
N GLY A 521 21.16 26.59 23.90
CA GLY A 521 21.24 25.35 23.12
C GLY A 521 20.11 24.34 23.39
N SER A 522 19.18 24.65 24.30
CA SER A 522 17.90 23.93 24.39
C SER A 522 17.00 24.24 23.19
N SER A 523 16.04 23.36 22.89
CA SER A 523 14.99 23.60 21.88
C SER A 523 14.34 24.98 22.09
N GLU A 524 14.19 25.79 21.03
CA GLU A 524 13.67 27.17 21.11
C GLU A 524 12.17 27.24 21.48
N GLU A 525 11.43 26.14 21.31
CA GLU A 525 10.08 26.00 21.89
C GLU A 525 10.22 25.67 23.37
N SER A 526 10.02 26.68 24.21
CA SER A 526 10.11 26.56 25.66
C SER A 526 9.11 25.51 26.16
N PHE A 527 9.66 24.36 26.56
CA PHE A 527 8.99 23.35 27.37
C PHE A 527 8.17 24.02 28.48
N LYS A 528 6.83 23.90 28.39
CA LYS A 528 5.90 24.34 29.43
C LYS A 528 5.39 23.12 30.19
N PRO A 529 5.65 23.00 31.49
CA PRO A 529 5.17 21.88 32.31
C PRO A 529 3.64 21.68 32.22
N GLU A 530 2.89 22.78 32.09
CA GLU A 530 1.42 22.83 32.03
C GLU A 530 0.82 22.03 30.87
N ASP A 531 1.52 21.98 29.72
CA ASP A 531 1.03 21.30 28.51
C ASP A 531 1.06 19.76 28.63
N PHE A 532 1.72 19.23 29.67
CA PHE A 532 1.95 17.78 29.87
C PHE A 532 1.46 17.25 31.22
N GLU A 533 0.50 17.95 31.86
CA GLU A 533 -0.05 17.59 33.17
C GLU A 533 1.01 17.52 34.29
N LEU A 534 2.11 18.26 34.14
CA LEU A 534 3.16 18.36 35.16
C LEU A 534 2.89 19.55 36.07
N ASN A 535 3.05 19.35 37.39
CA ASN A 535 2.97 20.44 38.34
C ASN A 535 4.11 21.44 38.06
N VAL A 536 3.84 22.73 38.26
CA VAL A 536 4.77 23.85 38.02
C VAL A 536 6.12 23.64 38.74
N ASP A 537 6.10 22.98 39.90
CA ASP A 537 7.31 22.71 40.69
C ASP A 537 7.97 21.34 40.46
N THR A 538 7.34 20.41 39.74
CA THR A 538 7.89 19.05 39.54
C THR A 538 9.28 19.09 38.90
N GLN A 539 9.49 19.97 37.91
CA GLN A 539 10.81 20.15 37.28
C GLN A 539 11.85 20.65 38.28
N HIS A 540 11.48 21.58 39.16
CA HIS A 540 12.37 22.14 40.16
C HIS A 540 12.77 21.10 41.21
N GLU A 541 11.78 20.39 41.76
CA GLU A 541 11.99 19.33 42.74
C GLU A 541 12.89 18.23 42.18
N PHE A 542 12.71 17.87 40.90
CA PHE A 542 13.57 16.92 40.21
C PHE A 542 15.02 17.42 40.07
N ILE A 543 15.22 18.69 39.69
CA ILE A 543 16.55 19.31 39.59
C ILE A 543 17.25 19.33 40.96
N VAL A 544 16.53 19.66 42.04
CA VAL A 544 17.06 19.66 43.41
C VAL A 544 17.45 18.24 43.83
N ALA A 545 16.63 17.23 43.52
CA ALA A 545 16.95 15.83 43.80
C ALA A 545 18.23 15.37 43.06
N LEU A 546 18.36 15.68 41.77
CA LEU A 546 19.58 15.39 41.01
C LEU A 546 20.81 16.13 41.55
N LYS A 547 20.63 17.36 42.03
CA LYS A 547 21.69 18.15 42.65
C LYS A 547 22.17 17.53 43.96
N ALA A 548 21.24 17.10 44.82
CA ALA A 548 21.55 16.42 46.08
C ALA A 548 22.33 15.12 45.86
N MET A 549 22.06 14.40 44.77
CA MET A 549 22.80 13.20 44.35
C MET A 549 24.16 13.49 43.68
N GLY A 550 24.58 14.75 43.61
CA GLY A 550 25.84 15.15 42.98
C GLY A 550 25.86 14.96 41.45
N LYS A 551 24.69 14.81 40.82
CA LYS A 551 24.59 14.57 39.37
C LYS A 551 24.58 15.84 38.54
N ILE A 552 24.39 17.01 39.16
CA ILE A 552 24.44 18.32 38.47
C ILE A 552 25.71 19.09 38.89
N PRO A 553 26.59 19.46 37.94
CA PRO A 553 27.72 20.35 38.20
C PRO A 553 27.28 21.70 38.78
N GLU A 554 27.99 22.19 39.80
CA GLU A 554 27.68 23.44 40.52
C GLU A 554 27.43 24.63 39.58
N LYS A 555 28.30 24.78 38.56
CA LYS A 555 28.20 25.87 37.59
C LYS A 555 26.86 25.89 36.85
N LEU A 556 26.35 24.72 36.42
CA LEU A 556 25.10 24.62 35.67
C LEU A 556 23.89 24.88 36.59
N TYR A 557 23.94 24.36 37.82
CA TYR A 557 22.90 24.59 38.82
C TYR A 557 22.77 26.08 39.18
N MET A 558 23.90 26.78 39.37
CA MET A 558 23.90 28.22 39.66
C MET A 558 23.32 29.04 38.50
N THR A 559 23.59 28.67 37.25
CA THR A 559 22.99 29.34 36.09
C THR A 559 21.47 29.16 36.05
N TYR A 560 20.97 27.96 36.34
CA TYR A 560 19.54 27.69 36.46
C TYR A 560 18.89 28.48 37.62
N ALA A 561 19.50 28.46 38.81
CA ALA A 561 18.99 29.16 39.98
C ALA A 561 18.84 30.67 39.71
N ASN A 562 19.87 31.29 39.11
CA ASN A 562 19.84 32.70 38.72
C ASN A 562 18.74 33.00 37.69
N LYS A 563 18.49 32.08 36.75
CA LYS A 563 17.42 32.21 35.74
C LYS A 563 16.04 32.17 36.40
N ARG A 564 15.78 31.21 37.30
CA ARG A 564 14.52 31.09 38.05
C ARG A 564 14.27 32.31 38.96
N LEU A 565 15.31 32.79 39.65
CA LEU A 565 15.27 34.04 40.42
C LEU A 565 14.88 35.24 39.54
N SER A 566 15.45 35.34 38.34
CA SER A 566 15.14 36.43 37.40
C SER A 566 13.71 36.35 36.83
N GLN A 567 13.14 35.14 36.69
CA GLN A 567 11.76 34.92 36.23
C GLN A 567 10.74 35.27 37.33
N ASN A 568 10.99 34.87 38.59
CA ASN A 568 10.12 35.22 39.71
C ASN A 568 10.07 36.74 39.96
N ILE A 569 11.17 37.46 39.76
CA ILE A 569 11.23 38.93 39.89
C ILE A 569 10.43 39.62 38.76
N GLN A 570 10.31 39.03 37.57
CA GLN A 570 9.53 39.61 36.47
C GLN A 570 8.02 39.37 36.58
N GLU A 571 7.58 38.30 37.26
CA GLU A 571 6.16 38.03 37.52
C GLU A 571 5.60 38.91 38.66
N ASP A 572 6.38 39.18 39.71
CA ASP A 572 6.00 40.08 40.81
C ASP A 572 5.82 41.55 40.37
N VAL A 573 6.52 41.99 39.31
CA VAL A 573 6.38 43.36 38.77
C VAL A 573 5.10 43.53 37.93
N LYS A 574 4.52 42.45 37.39
CA LYS A 574 3.21 42.49 36.70
C LYS A 574 2.01 42.39 37.64
N GLY A 575 2.21 41.91 38.87
CA GLY A 575 1.17 41.74 39.89
C GLY A 575 0.85 42.97 40.74
N ASN A 576 1.64 44.05 40.65
CA ASN A 576 1.45 45.27 41.46
C ASN A 576 1.26 46.51 40.57
N ASN A 577 0.00 46.81 40.23
CA ASN A 577 -0.40 48.09 39.66
C ASN A 577 -1.62 48.62 40.43
N PRO A 578 -1.48 49.65 41.30
CA PRO A 578 -2.60 50.46 41.73
C PRO A 578 -2.96 51.50 40.66
N CYS A 579 -4.26 51.74 40.54
CA CYS A 579 -4.93 52.62 39.58
C CYS A 579 -4.39 54.05 39.43
N LYS A 580 -4.40 54.48 38.15
CA LYS A 580 -4.86 55.77 37.58
C LYS A 580 -4.31 57.08 38.16
N GLU A 581 -3.62 57.85 37.32
CA GLU A 581 -4.25 58.97 36.59
C GLU A 581 -3.32 59.46 35.47
N VAL A 582 -3.87 59.55 34.26
CA VAL A 582 -3.29 60.27 33.13
C VAL A 582 -3.96 61.64 33.13
N VAL A 583 -3.18 62.70 33.31
CA VAL A 583 -3.49 64.00 32.71
C VAL A 583 -2.26 64.45 31.94
N GLU A 584 -2.45 64.55 30.64
CA GLU A 584 -1.55 65.10 29.64
C GLU A 584 -1.04 66.49 30.06
N THR A 585 0.20 66.83 29.71
CA THR A 585 0.43 67.82 28.63
C THR A 585 1.91 68.09 28.36
N LYS A 586 2.25 67.93 27.07
CA LYS A 586 3.08 68.80 26.21
C LYS A 586 4.46 69.26 26.70
N GLY A 587 5.48 68.98 25.89
CA GLY A 587 6.72 69.79 25.84
C GLY A 587 7.97 69.04 25.40
N GLU A 588 8.07 68.83 24.09
CA GLU A 588 9.23 68.98 23.20
C GLU A 588 10.52 69.69 23.71
N PRO A 589 11.67 69.61 22.99
CA PRO A 589 12.78 68.67 23.23
C PRO A 589 14.18 69.34 23.26
N LEU A 590 15.25 68.51 23.30
CA LEU A 590 16.64 68.82 22.88
C LEU A 590 17.36 69.86 23.79
N ASP A 591 18.66 69.82 24.10
CA ASP A 591 19.78 69.35 23.31
C ASP A 591 21.10 69.41 24.11
N GLN A 592 22.07 68.66 23.59
CA GLN A 592 23.53 68.80 23.63
C GLN A 592 24.32 68.82 24.96
N SER A 593 25.37 67.99 24.86
CA SER A 593 26.76 68.46 24.85
C SER A 593 27.52 68.45 26.18
N LYS A 594 28.42 67.46 26.19
CA LYS A 594 29.89 67.62 26.23
C LYS A 594 30.60 67.24 27.53
N ARG A 595 31.62 66.41 27.26
CA ARG A 595 33.00 66.46 27.77
C ARG A 595 33.19 65.94 29.18
N LYS A 596 33.79 64.76 29.29
CA LYS A 596 35.23 64.44 29.17
C LYS A 596 35.91 64.49 30.55
N LYS A 597 36.47 63.32 30.88
CA LYS A 597 37.78 63.12 31.51
C LYS A 597 37.98 63.62 32.94
N SER A 598 38.18 62.66 33.84
CA SER A 598 39.45 62.37 34.53
C SER A 598 39.15 61.92 35.96
N LEU A 599 39.36 60.64 36.28
CA LEU A 599 40.58 60.12 36.89
C LEU A 599 40.82 60.63 38.32
N LYS A 600 40.81 59.66 39.24
CA LYS A 600 41.47 59.56 40.56
C LYS A 600 40.50 59.57 41.75
N VAL A 601 40.68 58.80 42.82
CA VAL A 601 41.59 57.72 43.25
C VAL A 601 41.12 57.39 44.69
N ARG A 602 41.16 56.10 45.08
CA ARG A 602 41.21 55.59 46.47
C ARG A 602 39.97 55.88 47.35
N LYS A 603 39.60 55.07 48.34
CA LYS A 603 40.28 54.00 49.11
C LYS A 603 39.16 53.22 49.84
N LYS A 604 39.40 51.92 50.07
CA LYS A 604 39.08 51.10 51.28
C LYS A 604 37.75 51.37 51.99
N ILE A 605 36.90 50.38 52.27
CA ILE A 605 37.15 49.04 52.84
C ILE A 605 36.20 48.05 52.19
#